data_AF-A0A2E5W2U2-F1
#
_entry.id   AF-A0A2E5W2U2-F1
#
_cell.length_a   1.000
_cell.length_b   1.000
_cell.length_c   1.000
_cell.angle_alpha   90.00
_cell.angle_beta   90.00
_cell.angle_gamma   90.00
#
_symmetry.space_group_name_H-M   'P 1'
#
loop_
_entity.id
_entity.type
_entity.pdbx_description
1 polymer ?
#
loop_
_entity_poly.entity_id
_entity_poly.type
_entity_poly.pdbx_seq_one_letter_code
_entity_poly.pdbx_strand_id
1 'polypeptide(L)'
;MRNLSKRLSSSFFKAISLGIIIWIFFSSHLSSQDLPFFLSSKMNTTETGLRMEFELSSLIERSDISSWIEQKNWFLLNFYNVIKPEVTFFNDLIAYPVQDVQQLWSQSSLQLSIQINREIGMFDVILDDEGKKVIIVLTFSDYVKEKEVNPSFVFPNPKDAKKKAHPTSWKDARERTTLEIICDTKGLPIYVDGHLVGYSPLKNKVDVLPGWHKVGYFPNNYSEDSNALTSKEKLMNDILIMGRLDIFVEEGDNETIVLNYQTLDEDVIDFNKKFQVGSWVGFSLFFVIIVLMSWGMA
;
A
#
# COMPACT_ATOMS: atom_id res chain seq x y z
N MET A 1 -26.48 6.02 -77.66
CA MET A 1 -25.59 5.33 -76.69
C MET A 1 -24.18 5.91 -76.76
N ARG A 2 -23.83 6.86 -75.89
CA ARG A 2 -22.45 7.36 -75.58
C ARG A 2 -22.63 8.71 -74.89
N ASN A 3 -22.95 8.72 -73.58
CA ASN A 3 -22.75 9.88 -72.68
C ASN A 3 -23.21 9.66 -71.23
N LEU A 4 -23.26 8.41 -70.73
CA LEU A 4 -23.49 8.15 -69.30
C LEU A 4 -22.28 7.56 -68.55
N SER A 5 -21.23 7.08 -69.23
CA SER A 5 -20.10 6.41 -68.54
C SER A 5 -18.98 7.32 -68.04
N LYS A 6 -18.98 8.62 -68.38
CA LYS A 6 -17.88 9.54 -68.01
C LYS A 6 -18.07 10.30 -66.70
N ARG A 7 -19.23 10.20 -66.03
CA ARG A 7 -19.51 10.98 -64.80
C ARG A 7 -19.35 10.19 -63.50
N LEU A 8 -19.26 8.87 -63.54
CA LEU A 8 -19.10 8.03 -62.34
C LEU A 8 -17.64 7.78 -61.94
N SER A 9 -16.67 7.90 -62.86
CA SER A 9 -15.26 7.61 -62.56
C SER A 9 -14.54 8.74 -61.81
N SER A 10 -14.93 10.01 -61.98
CA SER A 10 -14.20 11.14 -61.39
C SER A 10 -14.65 11.51 -59.96
N SER A 11 -15.83 11.06 -59.52
CA SER A 11 -16.30 11.29 -58.14
C SER A 11 -15.81 10.23 -57.16
N PHE A 12 -15.64 8.98 -57.63
CA PHE A 12 -15.14 7.88 -56.81
C PHE A 12 -13.67 8.06 -56.41
N PHE A 13 -12.82 8.52 -57.34
CA PHE A 13 -11.41 8.79 -57.03
C PHE A 13 -11.18 10.02 -56.14
N LYS A 14 -12.10 11.00 -56.13
CA LYS A 14 -12.02 12.16 -55.22
C LYS A 14 -12.51 11.85 -53.80
N ALA A 15 -13.47 10.94 -53.65
CA ALA A 15 -13.96 10.51 -52.34
C ALA A 15 -12.91 9.64 -51.60
N ILE A 16 -12.18 8.79 -52.34
CA ILE A 16 -11.14 7.92 -51.76
C ILE A 16 -9.90 8.72 -51.34
N SER A 17 -9.51 9.77 -52.09
CA SER A 17 -8.33 10.56 -51.73
C SER A 17 -8.56 11.52 -50.55
N LEU A 18 -9.78 12.04 -50.35
CA LEU A 18 -10.10 12.85 -49.17
C LEU A 18 -10.21 12.02 -47.89
N GLY A 19 -10.70 10.77 -47.97
CA GLY A 19 -10.78 9.88 -46.81
C GLY A 19 -9.41 9.47 -46.24
N ILE A 20 -8.42 9.28 -47.12
CA ILE A 20 -7.05 8.89 -46.72
C ILE A 20 -6.32 10.07 -46.04
N ILE A 21 -6.54 11.31 -46.50
CA ILE A 21 -5.93 12.50 -45.90
C ILE A 21 -6.51 12.75 -44.50
N ILE A 22 -7.80 12.55 -44.29
CA ILE A 22 -8.45 12.71 -42.97
C ILE A 22 -7.97 11.62 -41.99
N TRP A 23 -7.70 10.41 -42.47
CA TRP A 23 -7.15 9.34 -41.61
C TRP A 23 -5.70 9.63 -41.21
N ILE A 24 -4.87 10.21 -42.08
CA ILE A 24 -3.49 10.61 -41.76
C ILE A 24 -3.44 11.78 -40.77
N PHE A 25 -4.43 12.69 -40.79
CA PHE A 25 -4.51 13.80 -39.83
C PHE A 25 -5.03 13.41 -38.44
N PHE A 26 -5.72 12.27 -38.29
CA PHE A 26 -6.15 11.76 -36.98
C PHE A 26 -5.14 10.83 -36.31
N SER A 27 -4.13 10.34 -37.03
CA SER A 27 -3.12 9.42 -36.50
C SER A 27 -1.94 10.10 -35.78
N SER A 28 -1.87 11.44 -35.74
CA SER A 28 -0.72 12.18 -35.22
C SER A 28 -0.83 12.66 -33.76
N HIS A 29 -1.75 12.10 -32.98
CA HIS A 29 -1.79 12.31 -31.52
C HIS A 29 -1.41 11.05 -30.75
N LEU A 30 -0.33 10.40 -31.18
CA LEU A 30 0.48 9.62 -30.26
C LEU A 30 1.40 10.62 -29.55
N SER A 31 0.97 11.11 -28.39
CA SER A 31 1.88 11.80 -27.47
C SER A 31 3.00 10.81 -27.14
N SER A 32 4.20 11.04 -27.67
CA SER A 32 5.41 10.45 -27.11
C SER A 32 5.46 10.91 -25.65
N GLN A 33 5.26 9.99 -24.72
CA GLN A 33 5.59 10.28 -23.33
C GLN A 33 7.11 10.22 -23.25
N ASP A 34 7.73 11.39 -23.25
CA ASP A 34 9.16 11.49 -23.07
C ASP A 34 9.49 11.06 -21.64
N LEU A 35 10.32 10.02 -21.52
CA LEU A 35 10.69 9.44 -20.23
C LEU A 35 11.41 10.50 -19.37
N PRO A 36 11.07 10.62 -18.08
CA PRO A 36 11.73 11.56 -17.18
C PRO A 36 13.23 11.27 -17.06
N PHE A 37 14.02 12.33 -16.99
CA PHE A 37 15.44 12.28 -16.66
C PHE A 37 15.74 13.19 -15.48
N PHE A 38 16.80 12.86 -14.74
CA PHE A 38 17.18 13.61 -13.55
C PHE A 38 17.85 14.93 -13.93
N LEU A 39 17.33 16.03 -13.39
CA LEU A 39 17.89 17.38 -13.49
C LEU A 39 18.85 17.67 -12.35
N SER A 40 18.48 17.29 -11.14
CA SER A 40 19.33 17.49 -9.96
C SER A 40 19.08 16.43 -8.90
N SER A 41 20.10 16.18 -8.07
CA SER A 41 19.97 15.45 -6.82
C SER A 41 20.63 16.25 -5.70
N LYS A 42 19.94 16.39 -4.57
CA LYS A 42 20.43 17.15 -3.41
C LYS A 42 20.20 16.35 -2.15
N MET A 43 21.13 16.43 -1.21
CA MET A 43 20.96 15.86 0.12
C MET A 43 21.15 16.96 1.17
N ASN A 44 20.24 17.00 2.13
CA ASN A 44 20.35 17.81 3.33
C ASN A 44 20.32 16.89 4.56
N THR A 45 21.31 17.03 5.44
CA THR A 45 21.36 16.33 6.71
C THR A 45 20.63 17.15 7.77
N THR A 46 19.80 16.49 8.57
CA THR A 46 19.11 17.06 9.72
C THR A 46 19.54 16.33 11.00
N GLU A 47 19.20 16.86 12.17
CA GLU A 47 19.54 16.19 13.44
C GLU A 47 18.87 14.80 13.55
N THR A 48 17.63 14.68 13.06
CA THR A 48 16.82 13.47 13.19
C THR A 48 17.01 12.48 12.03
N GLY A 49 17.64 12.88 10.94
CA GLY A 49 17.56 12.13 9.70
C GLY A 49 18.19 12.79 8.47
N LEU A 50 17.79 12.33 7.29
CA LEU A 50 18.25 12.83 5.98
C LEU A 50 17.08 13.23 5.10
N ARG A 51 17.28 14.26 4.30
CA ARG A 51 16.34 14.67 3.26
C ARG A 51 17.04 14.66 1.92
N MET A 52 16.62 13.78 1.04
CA MET A 52 17.10 13.70 -0.34
C MET A 52 16.04 14.25 -1.27
N GLU A 53 16.45 15.07 -2.23
CA GLU A 53 15.57 15.68 -3.22
C GLU A 53 16.08 15.32 -4.61
N PHE A 54 15.20 14.76 -5.44
CA PHE A 54 15.46 14.46 -6.84
C PHE A 54 14.50 15.28 -7.69
N GLU A 55 15.05 16.05 -8.61
CA GLU A 55 14.30 16.87 -9.55
C GLU A 55 14.34 16.21 -10.93
N LEU A 56 13.18 16.02 -11.54
CA LEU A 56 13.01 15.36 -12.84
C LEU A 56 12.49 16.33 -13.89
N SER A 57 12.78 16.04 -15.16
CA SER A 57 12.36 16.86 -16.30
C SER A 57 10.86 16.77 -16.62
N SER A 58 10.21 15.65 -16.29
CA SER A 58 8.79 15.41 -16.49
C SER A 58 8.15 14.75 -15.25
N LEU A 59 6.82 14.72 -15.22
CA LEU A 59 6.03 14.11 -14.15
C LEU A 59 6.36 12.61 -14.02
N ILE A 60 6.55 12.14 -12.80
CA ILE A 60 6.64 10.73 -12.43
C ILE A 60 5.47 10.33 -11.53
N GLU A 61 4.88 9.16 -11.76
CA GLU A 61 3.77 8.66 -10.94
C GLU A 61 4.29 7.93 -9.68
N ARG A 62 3.44 7.79 -8.66
CA ARG A 62 3.79 7.04 -7.44
C ARG A 62 4.13 5.58 -7.73
N SER A 63 3.52 4.98 -8.75
CA SER A 63 3.79 3.61 -9.19
C SER A 63 5.17 3.43 -9.82
N ASP A 64 5.79 4.51 -10.31
CA ASP A 64 7.11 4.49 -10.93
C ASP A 64 8.24 4.63 -9.90
N ILE A 65 7.92 4.63 -8.61
CA ILE A 65 8.90 4.72 -7.53
C ILE A 65 8.64 3.64 -6.50
N SER A 66 9.68 2.86 -6.17
CA SER A 66 9.63 1.93 -5.05
C SER A 66 10.84 2.11 -4.14
N SER A 67 10.68 1.87 -2.85
CA SER A 67 11.78 1.98 -1.90
C SER A 67 11.56 1.13 -0.67
N TRP A 68 12.66 0.63 -0.09
CA TRP A 68 12.63 -0.14 1.15
C TRP A 68 13.96 -0.02 1.90
N ILE A 69 13.94 -0.42 3.17
CA ILE A 69 15.14 -0.54 4.00
C ILE A 69 15.60 -2.00 3.96
N GLU A 70 16.89 -2.20 3.70
CA GLU A 70 17.57 -3.49 3.71
C GLU A 70 18.64 -3.48 4.81
N GLN A 71 18.77 -4.56 5.58
CA GLN A 71 19.79 -4.70 6.64
C GLN A 71 19.87 -3.53 7.64
N LYS A 72 18.77 -2.79 7.83
CA LYS A 72 18.60 -1.58 8.66
C LYS A 72 19.36 -0.32 8.23
N ASN A 73 20.38 -0.40 7.39
CA ASN A 73 21.23 0.74 7.06
C ASN A 73 21.43 0.95 5.55
N TRP A 74 20.87 0.08 4.72
CA TRP A 74 20.77 0.28 3.29
C TRP A 74 19.39 0.77 2.93
N PHE A 75 19.32 1.88 2.21
CA PHE A 75 18.09 2.38 1.62
C PHE A 75 18.11 2.10 0.13
N LEU A 76 17.18 1.29 -0.34
CA LEU A 76 17.04 0.94 -1.75
C LEU A 76 15.93 1.79 -2.34
N LEU A 77 16.19 2.39 -3.49
CA LEU A 77 15.27 3.27 -4.20
C LEU A 77 15.30 2.93 -5.68
N ASN A 78 14.16 2.55 -6.24
CA ASN A 78 13.99 2.31 -7.65
C ASN A 78 13.17 3.42 -8.29
N PHE A 79 13.63 3.87 -9.44
CA PHE A 79 12.87 4.67 -10.38
C PHE A 79 12.62 3.84 -11.64
N TYR A 80 11.36 3.67 -12.01
CA TYR A 80 10.95 3.00 -13.24
C TYR A 80 10.67 4.02 -14.33
N ASN A 81 10.79 3.60 -15.59
CA ASN A 81 10.47 4.42 -16.76
C ASN A 81 11.24 5.75 -16.80
N VAL A 82 12.49 5.77 -16.32
CA VAL A 82 13.38 6.93 -16.40
C VAL A 82 14.41 6.75 -17.51
N ILE A 83 15.13 7.83 -17.85
CA ILE A 83 16.33 7.78 -18.68
C ILE A 83 17.55 7.54 -17.80
N LYS A 84 18.50 6.73 -18.29
CA LYS A 84 19.73 6.39 -17.57
C LYS A 84 20.55 7.66 -17.26
N PRO A 85 20.81 7.96 -15.97
CA PRO A 85 21.70 9.05 -15.60
C PRO A 85 23.18 8.67 -15.80
N GLU A 86 24.06 9.68 -15.70
CA GLU A 86 25.49 9.44 -15.72
C GLU A 86 25.97 8.69 -14.47
N VAL A 87 27.05 7.91 -14.61
CA VAL A 87 27.58 7.05 -13.52
C VAL A 87 28.00 7.86 -12.28
N THR A 88 28.31 9.14 -12.44
CA THR A 88 28.72 10.03 -11.35
C THR A 88 27.60 10.95 -10.86
N PHE A 89 26.39 10.85 -11.41
CA PHE A 89 25.32 11.81 -11.18
C PHE A 89 24.92 11.95 -9.70
N PHE A 90 24.96 10.84 -8.94
CA PHE A 90 24.57 10.83 -7.52
C PHE A 90 25.75 10.93 -6.54
N ASN A 91 26.96 11.26 -7.03
CA ASN A 91 28.13 11.39 -6.16
C ASN A 91 27.96 12.51 -5.12
N ASP A 92 27.17 13.55 -5.43
CA ASP A 92 26.87 14.66 -4.53
C ASP A 92 26.04 14.23 -3.30
N LEU A 93 25.44 13.04 -3.34
CA LEU A 93 24.77 12.45 -2.18
C LEU A 93 25.75 11.79 -1.20
N ILE A 94 27.00 11.54 -1.62
CA ILE A 94 28.02 10.88 -0.79
C ILE A 94 28.65 11.92 0.14
N ALA A 95 27.97 12.16 1.25
CA ALA A 95 28.49 12.93 2.38
C ALA A 95 27.94 12.35 3.69
N TYR A 96 28.72 12.48 4.76
CA TYR A 96 28.32 11.94 6.07
C TYR A 96 26.88 12.38 6.41
N PRO A 97 25.99 11.44 6.80
CA PRO A 97 26.22 10.04 7.16
C PRO A 97 26.03 9.01 6.02
N VAL A 98 25.82 9.43 4.77
CA VAL A 98 25.83 8.55 3.60
C VAL A 98 27.28 8.14 3.29
N GLN A 99 27.55 6.84 3.23
CA GLN A 99 28.87 6.28 3.00
C GLN A 99 29.11 5.92 1.54
N ASP A 100 28.10 5.35 0.90
CA ASP A 100 28.19 4.84 -0.46
C ASP A 100 26.84 4.97 -1.17
N VAL A 101 26.88 5.15 -2.48
CA VAL A 101 25.71 5.19 -3.36
C VAL A 101 26.03 4.35 -4.59
N GLN A 102 25.37 3.21 -4.70
CA GLN A 102 25.55 2.28 -5.82
C GLN A 102 24.39 2.42 -6.80
N GLN A 103 24.71 2.41 -8.10
CA GLN A 103 23.74 2.50 -9.17
C GLN A 103 23.69 1.19 -9.95
N LEU A 104 22.49 0.64 -10.13
CA LEU A 104 22.25 -0.49 -11.01
C LEU A 104 21.18 -0.11 -12.04
N TRP A 105 21.46 -0.34 -13.31
CA TRP A 105 20.55 -0.05 -14.41
C TRP A 105 20.04 -1.33 -15.05
N SER A 106 18.72 -1.47 -15.18
CA SER A 106 18.07 -2.61 -15.85
C SER A 106 16.77 -2.20 -16.53
N GLN A 107 16.59 -2.53 -17.82
CA GLN A 107 15.30 -2.40 -18.52
C GLN A 107 14.53 -1.08 -18.30
N SER A 108 15.22 0.07 -18.29
CA SER A 108 14.62 1.41 -18.04
C SER A 108 14.24 1.69 -16.59
N SER A 109 14.81 0.91 -15.67
CA SER A 109 14.77 1.14 -14.23
C SER A 109 16.17 1.45 -13.70
N LEU A 110 16.22 2.46 -12.84
CA LEU A 110 17.39 2.81 -12.07
C LEU A 110 17.16 2.36 -10.64
N GLN A 111 18.03 1.50 -10.14
CA GLN A 111 18.12 1.18 -8.73
C GLN A 111 19.28 1.95 -8.10
N LEU A 112 18.99 2.64 -7.01
CA LEU A 112 19.95 3.31 -6.14
C LEU A 112 19.99 2.58 -4.81
N SER A 113 21.17 2.09 -4.44
CA SER A 113 21.43 1.50 -3.12
C SER A 113 22.29 2.47 -2.33
N ILE A 114 21.71 3.07 -1.29
CA ILE A 114 22.33 4.12 -0.49
C ILE A 114 22.71 3.53 0.86
N GLN A 115 24.00 3.47 1.15
CA GLN A 115 24.51 2.99 2.43
C GLN A 115 24.63 4.14 3.43
N ILE A 116 24.07 3.95 4.62
CA ILE A 116 24.04 4.97 5.67
C ILE A 116 24.80 4.44 6.89
N ASN A 117 25.60 5.30 7.52
CA ASN A 117 26.37 4.95 8.73
C ASN A 117 25.52 4.91 10.02
N ARG A 118 24.20 4.89 9.91
CA ARG A 118 23.25 4.86 11.01
C ARG A 118 22.07 3.97 10.65
N GLU A 119 21.47 3.35 11.64
CA GLU A 119 20.23 2.57 11.45
C GLU A 119 19.08 3.51 11.05
N ILE A 120 18.35 3.11 10.01
CA ILE A 120 17.17 3.79 9.48
C ILE A 120 15.95 3.19 10.18
N GLY A 121 15.17 4.04 10.84
CA GLY A 121 13.96 3.60 11.56
C GLY A 121 12.71 3.67 10.69
N MET A 122 12.55 4.76 9.94
CA MET A 122 11.44 4.95 9.02
C MET A 122 11.82 5.86 7.86
N PHE A 123 11.03 5.83 6.79
CA PHE A 123 11.18 6.72 5.66
C PHE A 123 9.83 7.14 5.09
N ASP A 124 9.79 8.33 4.49
CA ASP A 124 8.67 8.84 3.73
C ASP A 124 9.11 9.21 2.31
N VAL A 125 8.28 8.86 1.33
CA VAL A 125 8.45 9.25 -0.08
C VAL A 125 7.31 10.20 -0.46
N ILE A 126 7.69 11.42 -0.81
CA ILE A 126 6.77 12.52 -1.11
C ILE A 126 6.99 12.93 -2.56
N LEU A 127 5.89 13.00 -3.32
CA LEU A 127 5.86 13.61 -4.64
C LEU A 127 5.40 15.07 -4.50
N ASP A 128 6.18 15.97 -5.05
CA ASP A 128 5.95 17.42 -5.02
C ASP A 128 6.10 18.00 -6.44
N ASP A 129 5.71 19.26 -6.62
CA ASP A 129 5.75 19.97 -7.91
C ASP A 129 5.07 19.20 -9.05
N GLU A 130 3.81 18.80 -8.81
CA GLU A 130 3.03 17.96 -9.73
C GLU A 130 3.79 16.68 -10.14
N GLY A 131 4.53 16.09 -9.20
CA GLY A 131 5.31 14.87 -9.39
C GLY A 131 6.56 15.03 -10.23
N LYS A 132 7.09 16.24 -10.42
CA LYS A 132 8.44 16.47 -10.99
C LYS A 132 9.53 16.42 -9.93
N LYS A 133 9.14 16.47 -8.65
CA LYS A 133 10.08 16.45 -7.53
C LYS A 133 9.78 15.28 -6.62
N VAL A 134 10.80 14.48 -6.34
CA VAL A 134 10.74 13.32 -5.44
C VAL A 134 11.56 13.64 -4.21
N ILE A 135 10.90 13.70 -3.06
CA ILE A 135 11.52 14.03 -1.79
C ILE A 135 11.48 12.77 -0.92
N ILE A 136 12.64 12.36 -0.43
CA ILE A 136 12.78 11.23 0.48
C ILE A 136 13.24 11.75 1.82
N VAL A 137 12.46 11.47 2.85
CA VAL A 137 12.79 11.82 4.23
C VAL A 137 13.09 10.53 4.97
N LEU A 138 14.34 10.35 5.38
CA LEU A 138 14.77 9.23 6.21
C LEU A 138 14.87 9.72 7.65
N THR A 139 14.36 8.95 8.60
CA THR A 139 14.52 9.22 10.04
C THR A 139 15.33 8.09 10.67
N PHE A 140 16.38 8.44 11.44
CA PHE A 140 17.19 7.42 12.11
C PHE A 140 16.39 6.74 13.22
N SER A 141 16.67 5.46 13.47
CA SER A 141 15.98 4.65 14.48
C SER A 141 15.96 5.30 15.86
N ASP A 142 17.04 5.97 16.26
CA ASP A 142 17.18 6.67 17.54
C ASP A 142 16.15 7.81 17.73
N TYR A 143 15.57 8.34 16.66
CA TYR A 143 14.58 9.43 16.69
C TYR A 143 13.16 8.97 16.35
N VAL A 144 13.00 7.72 15.93
CA VAL A 144 11.67 7.12 15.85
C VAL A 144 11.24 6.85 17.27
N LYS A 145 10.44 7.76 17.83
CA LYS A 145 9.70 7.46 19.04
C LYS A 145 8.92 6.20 18.76
N GLU A 146 9.09 5.17 19.60
CA GLU A 146 8.10 4.11 19.64
C GLU A 146 6.76 4.81 19.69
N LYS A 147 5.91 4.54 18.68
CA LYS A 147 4.52 4.95 18.75
C LYS A 147 4.11 4.45 20.12
N GLU A 148 3.82 5.35 21.06
CA GLU A 148 3.20 4.94 22.31
C GLU A 148 2.08 4.06 21.82
N VAL A 149 2.16 2.77 22.17
CA VAL A 149 1.04 1.88 22.02
C VAL A 149 0.05 2.48 22.99
N ASN A 150 -0.61 3.56 22.58
CA ASN A 150 -1.90 3.90 23.07
C ASN A 150 -2.65 2.67 22.60
N PRO A 151 -2.92 1.71 23.50
CA PRO A 151 -3.74 0.61 23.09
C PRO A 151 -4.96 1.31 22.50
N SER A 152 -5.35 0.96 21.27
CA SER A 152 -6.59 1.48 20.68
C SER A 152 -7.78 1.28 21.64
N PHE A 153 -7.57 0.45 22.67
CA PHE A 153 -8.34 0.31 23.89
C PHE A 153 -7.55 0.72 25.16
N VAL A 154 -7.68 1.96 25.60
CA VAL A 154 -7.66 2.21 27.05
C VAL A 154 -9.07 1.90 27.53
N PHE A 155 -9.28 0.72 28.12
CA PHE A 155 -10.54 0.46 28.81
C PHE A 155 -10.65 1.52 29.91
N PRO A 156 -11.68 2.40 29.88
CA PRO A 156 -11.92 3.27 31.01
C PRO A 156 -12.04 2.39 32.25
N ASN A 157 -11.43 2.83 33.35
CA ASN A 157 -11.58 2.17 34.64
C ASN A 157 -13.08 1.84 34.83
N PRO A 158 -13.47 0.59 35.16
CA PRO A 158 -14.88 0.20 35.24
C PRO A 158 -15.73 1.09 36.16
N LYS A 159 -15.07 1.78 37.10
CA LYS A 159 -15.68 2.76 38.00
C LYS A 159 -16.01 4.10 37.32
N ASP A 160 -15.26 4.47 36.29
CA ASP A 160 -15.42 5.68 35.47
C ASP A 160 -16.24 5.42 34.19
N ALA A 161 -16.44 4.14 33.84
CA ALA A 161 -17.29 3.70 32.73
C ALA A 161 -18.77 3.97 33.04
N LYS A 162 -19.25 5.17 32.68
CA LYS A 162 -20.69 5.43 32.66
C LYS A 162 -21.32 4.52 31.60
N LYS A 163 -22.28 3.69 32.01
CA LYS A 163 -23.12 2.90 31.11
C LYS A 163 -23.96 3.87 30.25
N LYS A 164 -23.42 4.31 29.11
CA LYS A 164 -24.22 4.96 28.06
C LYS A 164 -25.16 3.88 27.52
N ALA A 165 -26.46 4.11 27.56
CA ALA A 165 -27.43 3.17 26.99
C ALA A 165 -27.34 3.28 25.47
N HIS A 166 -26.99 2.18 24.79
CA HIS A 166 -26.98 2.15 23.33
C HIS A 166 -28.41 2.33 22.81
N PRO A 167 -28.64 3.24 21.85
CA PRO A 167 -29.93 3.29 21.18
C PRO A 167 -30.12 1.99 20.39
N THR A 168 -31.27 1.35 20.57
CA THR A 168 -31.61 0.11 19.86
C THR A 168 -32.21 0.38 18.48
N SER A 169 -32.50 1.65 18.18
CA SER A 169 -33.06 2.10 16.90
C SER A 169 -32.52 3.48 16.51
N TRP A 170 -32.46 3.73 15.21
CA TRP A 170 -32.05 5.02 14.63
C TRP A 170 -33.00 6.16 14.99
N LYS A 171 -34.21 5.84 15.48
CA LYS A 171 -35.19 6.83 15.95
C LYS A 171 -34.88 7.37 17.34
N ASP A 172 -34.10 6.63 18.12
CA ASP A 172 -33.73 6.99 19.49
C ASP A 172 -32.44 7.81 19.53
N ALA A 173 -31.56 7.65 18.51
CA ALA A 173 -30.37 8.48 18.32
C ALA A 173 -30.76 9.85 17.76
N ARG A 174 -30.57 10.91 18.54
CA ARG A 174 -30.82 12.30 18.11
C ARG A 174 -29.74 12.83 17.18
N GLU A 175 -28.54 12.26 17.26
CA GLU A 175 -27.38 12.63 16.45
C GLU A 175 -26.96 11.44 15.58
N ARG A 176 -26.66 11.72 14.30
CA ARG A 176 -26.29 10.68 13.34
C ARG A 176 -24.83 10.35 13.51
N THR A 177 -24.54 9.09 13.82
CA THR A 177 -23.20 8.54 13.86
C THR A 177 -22.85 7.94 12.50
N THR A 178 -21.69 8.27 11.94
CA THR A 178 -21.28 7.77 10.62
C THR A 178 -19.85 7.22 10.59
N LEU A 179 -19.65 6.21 9.75
CA LEU A 179 -18.34 5.64 9.44
C LEU A 179 -17.93 6.02 8.02
N GLU A 180 -16.75 6.62 7.90
CA GLU A 180 -16.09 6.85 6.62
C GLU A 180 -15.03 5.76 6.43
N ILE A 181 -15.23 4.91 5.42
CA ILE A 181 -14.37 3.75 5.18
C ILE A 181 -13.55 4.01 3.93
N ILE A 182 -12.24 4.17 4.12
CA ILE A 182 -11.27 4.36 3.05
C ILE A 182 -10.58 3.02 2.81
N CYS A 183 -10.41 2.64 1.55
CA CYS A 183 -9.73 1.42 1.16
C CYS A 183 -8.70 1.72 0.07
N ASP A 184 -7.54 1.07 0.17
CA ASP A 184 -6.43 1.17 -0.77
C ASP A 184 -6.72 0.51 -2.14
N THR A 185 -7.57 -0.51 -2.14
CA THR A 185 -7.88 -1.34 -3.31
C THR A 185 -9.31 -1.12 -3.77
N LYS A 186 -9.51 -0.92 -5.08
CA LYS A 186 -10.84 -0.67 -5.68
C LYS A 186 -11.62 -1.96 -5.92
N GLY A 187 -12.95 -1.90 -5.79
CA GLY A 187 -13.86 -2.99 -6.11
C GLY A 187 -14.00 -4.07 -5.03
N LEU A 188 -13.47 -3.85 -3.83
CA LEU A 188 -13.58 -4.79 -2.72
C LEU A 188 -14.92 -4.64 -2.00
N PRO A 189 -15.62 -5.75 -1.69
CA PRO A 189 -16.83 -5.70 -0.88
C PRO A 189 -16.47 -5.29 0.56
N ILE A 190 -17.25 -4.37 1.12
CA ILE A 190 -17.09 -3.90 2.50
C ILE A 190 -18.30 -4.35 3.31
N TYR A 191 -18.03 -4.99 4.44
CA TYR A 191 -19.02 -5.45 5.40
C TYR A 191 -18.91 -4.66 6.69
N VAL A 192 -20.06 -4.25 7.24
CA VAL A 192 -20.19 -3.68 8.58
C VAL A 192 -21.17 -4.55 9.37
N ASP A 193 -20.73 -5.06 10.51
CA ASP A 193 -21.47 -6.01 11.37
C ASP A 193 -21.99 -7.22 10.58
N GLY A 194 -21.19 -7.70 9.62
CA GLY A 194 -21.53 -8.82 8.75
C GLY A 194 -22.48 -8.51 7.60
N HIS A 195 -22.95 -7.27 7.47
CA HIS A 195 -23.83 -6.84 6.38
C HIS A 195 -23.04 -6.10 5.29
N LEU A 196 -23.28 -6.44 4.02
CA LEU A 196 -22.65 -5.77 2.89
C LEU A 196 -23.16 -4.33 2.78
N VAL A 197 -22.26 -3.35 2.91
CA VAL A 197 -22.60 -1.92 2.80
C VAL A 197 -22.26 -1.34 1.43
N GLY A 198 -21.35 -1.96 0.68
CA GLY A 198 -21.00 -1.52 -0.66
C GLY A 198 -19.65 -2.06 -1.15
N TYR A 199 -19.13 -1.43 -2.19
CA TYR A 199 -17.83 -1.74 -2.79
C TYR A 199 -16.91 -0.53 -2.74
N SER A 200 -15.62 -0.75 -2.48
CA SER A 200 -14.62 0.32 -2.43
C SER A 200 -14.38 0.98 -3.80
N PRO A 201 -14.11 2.30 -3.84
CA PRO A 201 -14.33 3.27 -2.76
C PRO A 201 -15.83 3.51 -2.54
N LEU A 202 -16.25 3.61 -1.27
CA LEU A 202 -17.64 3.93 -0.94
C LEU A 202 -17.95 5.38 -1.34
N LYS A 203 -19.12 5.61 -1.94
CA LYS A 203 -19.54 6.96 -2.35
C LYS A 203 -20.02 7.82 -1.18
N ASN A 204 -20.60 7.18 -0.18
CA ASN A 204 -21.24 7.83 0.96
C ASN A 204 -20.69 7.21 2.25
N LYS A 205 -20.72 7.98 3.34
CA LYS A 205 -20.50 7.48 4.69
C LYS A 205 -21.59 6.46 5.07
N VAL A 206 -21.22 5.52 5.92
CA VAL A 206 -22.13 4.47 6.40
C VAL A 206 -22.72 4.90 7.73
N ASP A 207 -24.04 5.03 7.80
CA ASP A 207 -24.72 5.28 9.08
C ASP A 207 -24.65 4.02 9.96
N VAL A 208 -24.17 4.18 11.19
CA VAL A 208 -24.13 3.11 12.19
C VAL A 208 -24.75 3.56 13.50
N LEU A 209 -25.13 2.61 14.34
CA LEU A 209 -25.50 2.92 15.72
C LEU A 209 -24.24 3.35 16.50
N PRO A 210 -24.36 4.05 17.62
CA PRO A 210 -23.23 4.26 18.52
C PRO A 210 -22.84 2.95 19.21
N GLY A 211 -21.57 2.58 19.20
CA GLY A 211 -21.07 1.37 19.85
C GLY A 211 -19.93 0.67 19.12
N TRP A 212 -19.79 -0.62 19.41
CA TRP A 212 -18.79 -1.49 18.78
C TRP A 212 -19.30 -2.01 17.44
N HIS A 213 -18.53 -1.76 16.40
CA HIS A 213 -18.80 -2.23 15.05
C HIS A 213 -17.64 -3.05 14.52
N LYS A 214 -17.98 -4.08 13.74
CA LYS A 214 -17.04 -4.96 13.07
C LYS A 214 -17.00 -4.61 11.59
N VAL A 215 -15.88 -4.08 11.11
CA VAL A 215 -15.73 -3.69 9.71
C VAL A 215 -14.66 -4.52 9.03
N GLY A 216 -14.93 -5.04 7.83
CA GLY A 216 -13.94 -5.80 7.09
C GLY A 216 -14.37 -6.20 5.68
N TYR A 217 -13.58 -7.06 5.06
CA TYR A 217 -13.82 -7.53 3.68
C TYR A 217 -14.68 -8.79 3.61
N PHE A 218 -14.90 -9.43 4.75
CA PHE A 218 -15.56 -10.73 4.84
C PHE A 218 -16.83 -10.66 5.70
N PRO A 219 -17.88 -11.44 5.36
CA PRO A 219 -19.07 -11.57 6.18
C PRO A 219 -18.78 -12.23 7.54
N ASN A 220 -19.70 -12.08 8.49
CA ASN A 220 -19.53 -12.56 9.86
C ASN A 220 -19.92 -14.04 10.04
N ASN A 221 -19.51 -14.91 9.12
CA ASN A 221 -19.99 -16.29 9.00
C ASN A 221 -18.98 -17.36 9.44
N TYR A 222 -18.11 -17.06 10.40
CA TYR A 222 -17.18 -18.04 10.94
C TYR A 222 -17.72 -18.74 12.19
N SER A 223 -17.16 -19.92 12.48
CA SER A 223 -17.47 -20.68 13.69
C SER A 223 -16.76 -20.06 14.89
N GLU A 224 -17.52 -19.68 15.92
CA GLU A 224 -16.96 -19.23 17.20
C GLU A 224 -16.35 -20.39 18.00
N ASP A 225 -16.78 -21.64 17.76
CA ASP A 225 -16.20 -22.80 18.40
C ASP A 225 -14.92 -23.25 17.69
N SER A 226 -13.78 -22.82 18.22
CA SER A 226 -12.46 -23.19 17.72
C SER A 226 -12.14 -24.68 17.86
N ASN A 227 -12.84 -25.40 18.74
CA ASN A 227 -12.55 -26.81 19.06
C ASN A 227 -13.31 -27.77 18.12
N ALA A 228 -14.34 -27.28 17.43
CA ALA A 228 -15.08 -28.03 16.42
C ALA A 228 -14.42 -27.98 15.02
N LEU A 229 -13.37 -27.15 14.84
CA LEU A 229 -12.77 -26.90 13.55
C LEU A 229 -11.57 -27.81 13.28
N THR A 230 -11.50 -28.33 12.05
CA THR A 230 -10.29 -28.96 11.53
C THR A 230 -9.14 -27.94 11.43
N SER A 231 -7.89 -28.38 11.39
CA SER A 231 -6.72 -27.48 11.30
C SER A 231 -6.79 -26.53 10.10
N LYS A 232 -7.38 -26.96 8.99
CA LYS A 232 -7.59 -26.14 7.79
C LYS A 232 -8.70 -25.09 7.99
N GLU A 233 -9.79 -25.47 8.64
CA GLU A 233 -10.90 -24.55 8.95
C GLU A 233 -10.49 -23.54 10.01
N LYS A 234 -9.64 -23.93 10.97
CA LYS A 234 -9.05 -23.02 11.94
C LYS A 234 -8.17 -21.96 11.26
N LEU A 235 -7.27 -22.38 10.36
CA LEU A 235 -6.46 -21.46 9.57
C LEU A 235 -7.33 -20.50 8.75
N MET A 236 -8.37 -21.01 8.08
CA MET A 236 -9.31 -20.18 7.33
C MET A 236 -10.01 -19.17 8.24
N ASN A 237 -10.48 -19.62 9.42
CA ASN A 237 -11.12 -18.75 10.40
C ASN A 237 -10.17 -17.63 10.87
N ASP A 238 -8.93 -17.97 11.20
CA ASP A 238 -7.92 -17.01 11.64
C ASP A 238 -7.66 -15.94 10.55
N ILE A 239 -7.60 -16.33 9.27
CA ILE A 239 -7.47 -15.40 8.13
C ILE A 239 -8.68 -14.46 8.03
N LEU A 240 -9.90 -14.98 8.20
CA LEU A 240 -11.11 -14.16 8.16
C LEU A 240 -11.16 -13.14 9.32
N ILE A 241 -10.62 -13.49 10.48
CA ILE A 241 -10.49 -12.60 11.63
C ILE A 241 -9.44 -11.51 11.37
N MET A 242 -8.31 -11.84 10.73
CA MET A 242 -7.29 -10.85 10.36
C MET A 242 -7.81 -9.78 9.41
N GLY A 243 -8.75 -10.14 8.52
CA GLY A 243 -9.36 -9.21 7.56
C GLY A 243 -10.42 -8.27 8.15
N ARG A 244 -10.41 -8.06 9.47
CA ARG A 244 -11.42 -7.28 10.21
C ARG A 244 -10.80 -6.31 11.20
N LEU A 245 -11.45 -5.15 11.30
CA LEU A 245 -11.24 -4.13 12.29
C LEU A 245 -12.46 -4.02 13.22
N ASP A 246 -12.23 -4.07 14.52
CA ASP A 246 -13.24 -3.71 15.53
C ASP A 246 -13.06 -2.23 15.90
N ILE A 247 -14.09 -1.41 15.66
CA ILE A 247 -14.08 0.05 15.88
C ILE A 247 -15.15 0.43 16.89
N PHE A 248 -14.86 1.37 17.77
CA PHE A 248 -15.84 1.99 18.65
C PHE A 248 -16.22 3.36 18.12
N VAL A 249 -17.51 3.65 18.03
CA VAL A 249 -18.00 4.94 17.52
C VAL A 249 -18.91 5.59 18.56
N GLU A 250 -18.61 6.83 18.92
CA GLU A 250 -19.43 7.62 19.85
C GLU A 250 -20.72 8.15 19.20
N GLU A 251 -21.70 8.51 20.04
CA GLU A 251 -22.97 9.08 19.58
C GLU A 251 -22.72 10.45 18.94
N GLY A 252 -23.21 10.65 17.72
CA GLY A 252 -23.02 11.87 16.95
C GLY A 252 -21.65 12.04 16.29
N ASP A 253 -20.75 11.06 16.45
CA ASP A 253 -19.39 11.13 15.93
C ASP A 253 -19.27 10.62 14.48
N ASN A 254 -18.23 11.10 13.80
CA ASN A 254 -17.89 10.72 12.44
C ASN A 254 -16.48 10.13 12.42
N GLU A 255 -16.41 8.81 12.51
CA GLU A 255 -15.14 8.09 12.58
C GLU A 255 -14.65 7.70 11.19
N THR A 256 -13.37 7.96 10.92
CA THR A 256 -12.73 7.60 9.65
C THR A 256 -11.81 6.41 9.87
N ILE A 257 -12.08 5.32 9.17
CA ILE A 257 -11.28 4.11 9.22
C ILE A 257 -10.61 3.84 7.87
N VAL A 258 -9.39 3.33 7.93
CA VAL A 258 -8.62 2.94 6.76
C VAL A 258 -8.46 1.44 6.78
N LEU A 259 -9.01 0.77 5.76
CA LEU A 259 -8.83 -0.65 5.51
C LEU A 259 -7.72 -0.81 4.46
N ASN A 260 -6.63 -1.44 4.85
CA ASN A 260 -5.51 -1.73 3.96
C ASN A 260 -5.59 -3.21 3.55
N TYR A 261 -5.83 -3.48 2.27
CA TYR A 261 -5.95 -4.85 1.76
C TYR A 261 -4.57 -5.41 1.41
N GLN A 262 -3.63 -4.58 0.96
CA GLN A 262 -2.29 -5.04 0.57
C GLN A 262 -1.52 -5.59 1.78
N THR A 263 -1.61 -4.94 2.93
CA THR A 263 -0.97 -5.43 4.16
C THR A 263 -1.63 -6.71 4.68
N LEU A 264 -2.93 -6.90 4.41
CA LEU A 264 -3.63 -8.12 4.82
C LEU A 264 -3.09 -9.36 4.07
N ASP A 265 -2.75 -9.23 2.79
CA ASP A 265 -2.15 -10.33 2.02
C ASP A 265 -0.78 -10.72 2.61
N GLU A 266 0.04 -9.72 2.95
CA GLU A 266 1.32 -9.93 3.63
C GLU A 266 1.14 -10.61 5.00
N ASP A 267 0.20 -10.13 5.83
CA ASP A 267 -0.09 -10.68 7.16
C ASP A 267 -0.52 -12.15 7.08
N VAL A 268 -1.33 -12.51 6.08
CA VAL A 268 -1.78 -13.89 5.84
C VAL A 268 -0.60 -14.78 5.42
N ILE A 269 0.26 -14.30 4.52
CA ILE A 269 1.46 -15.04 4.08
C ILE A 269 2.42 -15.24 5.26
N ASP A 270 2.65 -14.20 6.06
CA ASP A 270 3.52 -14.25 7.24
C ASP A 270 2.98 -15.19 8.32
N PHE A 271 1.67 -15.19 8.55
CA PHE A 271 1.01 -16.12 9.46
C PHE A 271 1.21 -17.56 9.01
N ASN A 272 0.97 -17.86 7.73
CA ASN A 272 1.18 -19.20 7.17
C ASN A 272 2.65 -19.62 7.26
N LYS A 273 3.59 -18.72 6.98
CA LYS A 273 5.03 -18.97 7.10
C LYS A 273 5.44 -19.28 8.54
N LYS A 274 4.97 -18.48 9.52
CA LYS A 274 5.20 -18.73 10.95
C LYS A 274 4.64 -20.08 11.39
N PHE A 275 3.48 -20.47 10.88
CA PHE A 275 2.88 -21.78 11.17
C PHE A 275 3.74 -22.94 10.63
N GLN A 276 4.18 -22.86 9.37
CA GLN A 276 5.04 -23.88 8.76
C GLN A 276 6.43 -23.96 9.43
N VAL A 277 7.06 -22.81 9.68
CA VAL A 277 8.37 -22.72 10.34
C VAL A 277 8.28 -23.23 11.78
N GLY A 278 7.22 -22.88 12.52
CA GLY A 278 6.98 -23.38 13.88
C GLY A 278 6.88 -24.90 13.93
N SER A 279 6.25 -25.52 12.93
CA SER A 279 6.21 -26.98 12.82
C SER A 279 7.59 -27.58 12.57
N TRP A 280 8.42 -27.00 11.70
CA TRP A 280 9.77 -27.50 11.39
C TRP A 280 10.72 -27.39 12.60
N VAL A 281 10.69 -26.26 13.30
CA VAL A 281 11.47 -26.04 14.53
C VAL A 281 11.04 -27.01 15.63
N GLY A 282 9.73 -27.26 15.78
CA GLY A 282 9.21 -28.25 16.72
C GLY A 282 9.70 -29.67 16.43
N PHE A 283 9.70 -30.11 15.16
CA PHE A 283 10.24 -31.41 14.76
C PHE A 283 11.75 -31.53 15.01
N SER A 284 12.50 -30.46 14.76
CA SER A 284 13.94 -30.43 15.05
C SER A 284 14.23 -30.56 16.55
N LEU A 285 13.51 -29.80 17.38
CA LEU A 285 13.65 -29.87 18.84
C LEU A 285 13.27 -31.25 19.38
N PHE A 286 12.20 -31.85 18.85
CA PHE A 286 11.78 -33.21 19.19
C PHE A 286 12.87 -34.24 18.87
N PHE A 287 13.50 -34.15 17.70
CA PHE A 287 14.63 -35.01 17.33
C PHE A 287 15.85 -34.82 18.24
N VAL A 288 16.18 -33.57 18.58
CA VAL A 288 17.28 -33.26 19.51
C VAL A 288 17.01 -33.86 20.90
N ILE A 289 15.76 -33.80 21.38
CA ILE A 289 15.35 -34.42 22.64
C ILE A 289 15.49 -35.95 22.57
N ILE A 290 15.05 -36.60 21.48
CA ILE A 290 15.22 -38.05 21.29
C ILE A 290 16.70 -38.43 21.33
N VAL A 291 17.57 -37.68 20.64
CA VAL A 291 19.02 -37.93 20.63
C VAL A 291 19.62 -37.76 22.02
N LEU A 292 19.26 -36.69 22.75
CA LEU A 292 19.72 -36.46 24.12
C LEU A 292 19.25 -37.57 25.08
N MET A 293 18.00 -38.01 24.97
CA MET A 293 17.48 -39.13 25.77
C MET A 293 18.17 -40.45 25.42
N SER A 294 18.47 -40.70 24.14
CA SER A 294 19.18 -41.89 23.70
C SER A 294 20.63 -41.93 24.15
N TRP A 295 21.29 -40.77 24.30
CA TRP A 295 22.65 -40.68 24.85
C TRP A 295 22.68 -40.66 26.38
N GLY A 296 21.63 -40.18 27.03
CA GLY A 296 21.53 -40.16 28.50
C GLY A 296 21.17 -41.51 29.14
N MET A 297 20.75 -42.51 28.35
CA MET A 297 20.39 -43.86 28.84
C MET A 297 21.43 -44.95 28.48
N ALA A 298 22.58 -44.59 27.92
CA ALA A 298 23.69 -45.49 27.62
C ALA A 298 24.83 -45.40 28.64
#